data_AF-A0A6P1IB81-F1
#
_entry.id   AF-A0A6P1IB81-F1
#
_cell.length_a   1.000
_cell.length_b   1.000
_cell.length_c   1.000
_cell.angle_alpha   90.00
_cell.angle_beta   90.00
_cell.angle_gamma   90.00
#
_symmetry.space_group_name_H-M   'P 1'
#
loop_
_entity.id
_entity.type
_entity.pdbx_description
1 polymer ?
#
loop_
_entity_poly.entity_id
_entity_poly.type
_entity_poly.pdbx_seq_one_letter_code
_entity_poly.pdbx_strand_id
1 'polypeptide(L)'
;MATGNVMLSQGQPDVNLKAGLGGDMTSYAWKINGRTFDDTEPLTIRQGQRARLTFTDMTMMWHPMRYTVTPSRSSYGRVSRA
;
A
#
# COMPACT_ATOMS: atom_id res chain seq x y z
N MET A 1 -0.15 -5.42 -30.92
CA MET A 1 -0.68 -4.06 -30.71
C MET A 1 -1.20 -3.98 -29.27
N ALA A 2 -0.83 -2.97 -28.49
CA ALA A 2 -1.30 -2.82 -27.12
C ALA A 2 -2.77 -2.36 -27.11
N THR A 3 -3.65 -3.09 -26.45
CA THR A 3 -5.08 -2.81 -26.35
C THR A 3 -5.30 -1.50 -25.59
N GLY A 4 -6.00 -0.54 -26.20
CA GLY A 4 -6.14 0.86 -25.74
C GLY A 4 -6.92 1.11 -24.43
N ASN A 5 -7.07 0.11 -23.55
CA ASN A 5 -7.86 0.21 -22.31
C ASN A 5 -7.07 -0.13 -21.02
N VAL A 6 -5.74 -0.26 -21.08
CA VAL A 6 -4.91 -0.61 -19.90
C VAL A 6 -4.34 0.63 -19.19
N MET A 7 -4.74 1.84 -19.62
CA MET A 7 -4.38 3.07 -18.91
C MET A 7 -5.51 3.47 -17.98
N LEU A 8 -5.21 3.61 -16.69
CA LEU A 8 -6.12 4.25 -15.74
C LEU A 8 -6.50 5.63 -16.28
N SER A 9 -7.79 5.97 -16.26
CA SER A 9 -8.21 7.28 -16.76
C SER A 9 -7.47 8.37 -15.97
N GLN A 10 -6.87 9.31 -16.70
CA GLN A 10 -6.12 10.43 -16.10
C GLN A 10 -7.13 11.27 -15.29
N GLY A 11 -6.98 11.31 -13.96
CA GLY A 11 -7.89 11.97 -13.04
C GLY A 11 -7.25 12.15 -11.66
N GLN A 12 -7.89 12.95 -10.80
CA GLN A 12 -7.41 13.14 -9.42
C GLN A 12 -7.56 11.83 -8.62
N PRO A 13 -6.59 11.49 -7.75
CA PRO A 13 -6.72 10.35 -6.87
C PRO A 13 -7.80 10.61 -5.81
N ASP A 14 -8.59 9.60 -5.49
CA ASP A 14 -9.56 9.62 -4.38
C ASP A 14 -8.83 9.56 -3.02
N VAL A 15 -7.65 8.94 -2.99
CA VAL A 15 -6.83 8.81 -1.78
C VAL A 15 -5.33 8.92 -2.11
N ASN A 16 -4.61 9.67 -1.28
CA ASN A 16 -3.14 9.75 -1.32
C ASN A 16 -2.55 8.99 -0.14
N LEU A 17 -1.78 7.95 -0.43
CA LEU A 17 -1.10 7.10 0.53
C LEU A 17 0.41 7.41 0.48
N LYS A 18 1.04 7.42 1.66
CA LYS A 18 2.48 7.67 1.79
C LYS A 18 3.18 6.48 2.43
N ALA A 19 4.32 6.12 1.88
CA ALA A 19 5.21 5.08 2.39
C ALA A 19 6.64 5.63 2.47
N GLY A 20 7.07 6.02 3.67
CA GLY A 20 8.45 6.37 3.95
C GLY A 20 9.29 5.10 4.10
N LEU A 21 10.26 4.90 3.22
CA LEU A 21 11.20 3.80 3.27
C LEU A 21 12.37 4.24 4.14
N GLY A 22 12.50 3.58 5.28
CA GLY A 22 13.54 3.82 6.24
C GLY A 22 14.20 2.52 6.66
N GLY A 23 15.11 2.63 7.60
CA GLY A 23 15.76 1.47 8.17
C GLY A 23 17.16 1.79 8.65
N ASP A 24 17.87 0.74 9.04
CA ASP A 24 19.21 0.83 9.57
C ASP A 24 20.09 -0.25 8.93
N MET A 25 21.26 0.18 8.40
CA MET A 25 22.21 -0.72 7.75
C MET A 25 22.91 -1.64 8.74
N THR A 26 23.15 -1.16 9.94
CA THR A 26 23.89 -1.86 11.00
C THR A 26 23.05 -3.00 11.58
N SER A 27 21.75 -2.76 11.81
CA SER A 27 20.82 -3.80 12.27
C SER A 27 20.13 -4.55 11.12
N TYR A 28 20.42 -4.17 9.86
CA TYR A 28 19.81 -4.73 8.65
C TYR A 28 18.27 -4.78 8.72
N ALA A 29 17.68 -3.69 9.21
CA ALA A 29 16.24 -3.59 9.47
C ALA A 29 15.60 -2.60 8.51
N TRP A 30 14.67 -3.07 7.68
CA TRP A 30 13.86 -2.22 6.80
C TRP A 30 12.56 -1.83 7.46
N LYS A 31 12.14 -0.59 7.22
CA LYS A 31 10.94 0.00 7.83
C LYS A 31 10.11 0.72 6.78
N ILE A 32 8.79 0.63 6.91
CA ILE A 32 7.82 1.46 6.19
C ILE A 32 7.10 2.33 7.21
N ASN A 33 7.12 3.65 7.00
CA ASN A 33 6.57 4.63 7.94
C ASN A 33 7.07 4.43 9.39
N GLY A 34 8.33 4.04 9.55
CA GLY A 34 8.97 3.82 10.86
C GLY A 34 8.69 2.47 11.51
N ARG A 35 7.87 1.60 10.91
CA ARG A 35 7.50 0.29 11.44
C ARG A 35 8.14 -0.84 10.62
N THR A 36 8.53 -1.93 11.28
CA THR A 36 8.97 -3.16 10.60
C THR A 36 7.77 -3.90 10.01
N PHE A 37 8.01 -4.97 9.25
CA PHE A 37 6.95 -5.73 8.61
C PHE A 37 5.94 -6.32 9.61
N ASP A 38 6.42 -6.85 10.74
CA ASP A 38 5.57 -7.50 11.76
C ASP A 38 4.62 -6.52 12.48
N ASP A 39 4.98 -5.24 12.52
CA ASP A 39 4.21 -4.16 13.16
C ASP A 39 3.67 -3.15 12.14
N THR A 40 3.64 -3.52 10.86
CA THR A 40 3.16 -2.62 9.80
C THR A 40 1.64 -2.52 9.83
N GLU A 41 1.16 -1.29 9.72
CA GLU A 41 -0.26 -1.01 9.53
C GLU A 41 -0.59 -1.01 8.04
N PRO A 42 -1.57 -1.83 7.57
CA PRO A 42 -1.90 -1.91 6.17
C PRO A 42 -2.43 -0.60 5.60
N LEU A 43 -1.90 -0.19 4.45
CA LEU A 43 -2.48 0.89 3.66
C LEU A 43 -3.80 0.40 3.06
N THR A 44 -4.91 0.99 3.48
CA THR A 44 -6.26 0.54 3.11
C THR A 44 -6.81 1.35 1.94
N ILE A 45 -7.39 0.66 0.97
CA ILE A 45 -8.15 1.24 -0.15
C ILE A 45 -9.50 0.52 -0.26
N ARG A 46 -10.53 1.21 -0.74
CA ARG A 46 -11.84 0.63 -1.05
C ARG A 46 -11.93 0.28 -2.53
N GLN A 47 -12.78 -0.70 -2.86
CA GLN A 47 -13.07 -1.03 -4.24
C GLN A 47 -13.58 0.21 -4.99
N GLY A 48 -13.06 0.42 -6.20
CA GLY A 48 -13.40 1.57 -7.04
C GLY A 48 -12.61 2.84 -6.75
N GLN A 49 -11.83 2.91 -5.67
CA GLN A 49 -10.98 4.07 -5.39
C GLN A 49 -9.71 4.08 -6.26
N ARG A 50 -9.35 5.26 -6.73
CA ARG A 50 -8.07 5.58 -7.34
C ARG A 50 -7.11 6.03 -6.24
N ALA A 51 -6.17 5.16 -5.89
CA ALA A 51 -5.14 5.48 -4.91
C ALA A 51 -3.86 5.96 -5.61
N ARG A 52 -3.27 7.03 -5.10
CA ARG A 52 -1.89 7.42 -5.39
C ARG A 52 -1.01 7.00 -4.22
N LEU A 53 -0.03 6.14 -4.48
CA LEU A 53 0.97 5.74 -3.49
C LEU A 53 2.28 6.45 -3.78
N THR A 54 2.77 7.22 -2.80
CA THR A 54 4.06 7.91 -2.89
C THR A 54 5.07 7.24 -1.96
N PHE A 55 6.18 6.80 -2.54
CA PHE A 55 7.32 6.29 -1.81
C PHE A 55 8.36 7.39 -1.60
N THR A 56 8.92 7.46 -0.40
CA THR A 56 10.01 8.39 -0.09
C THR A 56 11.12 7.59 0.58
N ASP A 57 12.23 7.40 -0.13
CA ASP A 57 13.43 6.83 0.47
C ASP A 57 14.12 7.88 1.33
N MET A 58 14.27 7.57 2.62
CA MET A 58 14.88 8.45 3.61
C MET A 58 16.33 8.06 3.92
N THR A 59 16.91 7.14 3.16
CA THR A 59 18.23 6.57 3.42
C THR A 59 19.04 6.44 2.12
N MET A 60 20.31 6.05 2.23
CA MET A 60 21.14 5.69 1.07
C MET A 60 21.20 4.17 0.84
N MET A 61 20.34 3.40 1.51
CA MET A 61 20.33 1.94 1.42
C MET A 61 19.59 1.45 0.19
N TRP A 62 19.91 0.23 -0.25
CA TRP A 62 19.07 -0.47 -1.20
C TRP A 62 17.82 -1.03 -0.49
N HIS A 63 16.64 -0.68 -1.03
CA HIS A 63 15.33 -1.09 -0.52
C HIS A 63 14.60 -2.02 -1.50
N PRO A 64 14.69 -3.35 -1.32
CA PRO A 64 13.81 -4.25 -2.05
C PRO A 64 12.38 -4.08 -1.56
N MET A 65 11.49 -3.56 -2.42
CA MET A 65 10.08 -3.41 -2.09
C MET A 65 9.24 -4.55 -2.66
N ARG A 66 8.53 -5.23 -1.77
CA ARG A 66 7.43 -6.14 -2.13
C ARG A 66 6.16 -5.64 -1.47
N TYR A 67 5.14 -5.34 -2.26
CA TYR A 67 3.80 -5.06 -1.76
C TYR A 67 2.87 -6.24 -2.02
N THR A 68 1.95 -6.49 -1.10
CA THR A 68 0.92 -7.53 -1.22
C THR A 68 -0.44 -6.90 -1.02
N VAL A 69 -1.34 -7.13 -1.96
CA VAL A 69 -2.74 -6.70 -1.84
C VAL A 69 -3.53 -7.83 -1.21
N THR A 70 -4.01 -7.60 0.02
CA THR A 70 -4.83 -8.56 0.74
C THR A 70 -6.29 -8.07 0.76
N PRO A 71 -7.25 -8.86 0.26
CA PRO A 71 -8.67 -8.52 0.40
C PRO A 71 -9.05 -8.41 1.88
N SER A 72 -9.68 -7.30 2.28
CA SER A 72 -10.27 -7.19 3.61
C SER A 72 -11.51 -8.09 3.69
N ARG A 73 -11.58 -8.99 4.68
CA ARG A 73 -12.74 -9.87 4.92
C ARG A 73 -13.91 -9.16 5.61
N SER A 74 -13.84 -7.84 5.81
CA SER A 74 -14.84 -7.10 6.58
C SER A 74 -16.07 -6.68 5.76
N SER A 75 -16.82 -7.66 5.23
CA SER A 75 -18.22 -7.47 4.79
C SER A 75 -18.85 -8.81 4.35
N TYR A 76 -19.12 -9.70 5.30
CA TYR A 76 -20.21 -10.68 5.17
C TYR A 76 -21.04 -10.58 6.44
N GLY A 77 -22.21 -9.95 6.33
CA GLY A 77 -23.10 -9.66 7.44
C GLY A 77 -23.69 -10.91 8.08
N ARG A 78 -23.74 -10.93 9.41
CA ARG A 78 -24.78 -11.68 10.13
C ARG A 78 -26.08 -10.88 10.00
N VAL A 79 -26.92 -11.28 9.06
CA VAL A 79 -28.36 -10.98 9.15
C VAL A 79 -28.94 -12.09 10.04
N SER A 80 -28.97 -11.85 11.35
CA SER A 80 -29.75 -12.69 12.26
C SER A 80 -31.20 -12.28 12.13
N ARG A 81 -31.94 -13.03 11.32
CA ARG A 81 -33.40 -13.05 11.33
C ARG A 81 -33.82 -14.27 12.15
N ALA A 82 -34.40 -14.02 13.32
CA ALA A 82 -35.41 -14.83 14.00
C ALA A 82 -35.96 -13.99 15.15
#